data_AF-A0A7V9H4I9-F1
#
_entry.id   AF-A0A7V9H4I9-F1
#
_cell.length_a   1.000
_cell.length_b   1.000
_cell.length_c   1.000
_cell.angle_alpha   90.00
_cell.angle_beta   90.00
_cell.angle_gamma   90.00
#
_symmetry.space_group_name_H-M   'P 1'
#
loop_
_entity.id
_entity.type
_entity.pdbx_description
1 polymer ?
#
loop_
_entity_poly.entity_id
_entity_poly.type
_entity_poly.pdbx_seq_one_letter_code
_entity_poly.pdbx_strand_id
1 'polypeptide(L)' 'MKLSRLTSNLLLACGAITLFSWTTRAYTWYANDLQSDPYLALLHFPIIGVFLLIGAYLAYVGVKGRRATHRQGS' A
#
# COMPACT_ATOMS: atom_id res chain seq x y z
N MET A 1 -10.22 16.73 -11.06
CA MET A 1 -8.76 16.98 -11.16
C MET A 1 -8.19 16.08 -12.26
N LYS A 2 -7.62 16.65 -13.33
CA LYS A 2 -6.89 15.86 -14.34
C LYS A 2 -5.55 15.45 -13.73
N LEU A 3 -5.45 14.22 -13.25
CA LEU A 3 -4.19 13.67 -12.75
C LEU A 3 -3.23 13.48 -13.93
N SER A 4 -2.06 14.13 -13.88
CA SER A 4 -1.00 13.92 -14.88
C SER A 4 -0.53 12.46 -14.87
N ARG A 5 -0.08 11.95 -16.02
CA ARG A 5 0.49 10.60 -16.15
C ARG A 5 1.62 10.37 -15.14
N LEU A 6 2.42 11.40 -14.89
CA LEU A 6 3.49 11.38 -13.90
C LEU A 6 2.95 11.17 -12.48
N THR A 7 1.93 11.93 -12.09
CA THR A 7 1.32 11.83 -10.75
C THR A 7 0.68 10.45 -10.53
N SER A 8 0.03 9.88 -11.56
CA SER A 8 -0.53 8.53 -11.47
C SER A 8 0.55 7.46 -11.31
N ASN A 9 1.69 7.57 -12.01
CA ASN A 9 2.82 6.65 -11.84
C ASN A 9 3.49 6.80 -10.49
N LEU A 10 3.64 8.02 -9.97
CA LEU A 10 4.19 8.27 -8.63
C LEU A 10 3.30 7.69 -7.53
N LEU A 11 1.98 7.89 -7.62
CA LEU A 11 1.01 7.28 -6.69
C LEU A 11 1.10 5.75 -6.70
N LEU A 12 1.22 5.16 -7.89
CA LEU A 12 1.35 3.72 -8.05
C LEU A 12 2.68 3.20 -7.48
N ALA A 13 3.79 3.90 -7.73
CA ALA A 13 5.11 3.57 -7.19
C ALA A 13 5.15 3.70 -5.66
N CYS A 14 4.62 4.79 -5.09
CA CYS A 14 4.51 4.96 -3.64
C CYS A 14 3.62 3.88 -3.01
N GLY A 15 2.50 3.55 -3.63
CA GLY A 15 1.63 2.46 -3.18
C GLY A 15 2.36 1.11 -3.19
N ALA A 16 3.09 0.80 -4.27
CA ALA A 16 3.85 -0.44 -4.41
C ALA A 16 4.99 -0.55 -3.37
N ILE A 17 5.78 0.51 -3.18
CA ILE A 17 6.86 0.55 -2.17
C ILE A 17 6.27 0.39 -0.77
N THR A 18 5.18 1.10 -0.47
CA THR A 18 4.49 1.01 0.82
C THR A 18 4.00 -0.41 1.06
N LEU A 19 3.31 -1.02 0.09
CA LEU A 19 2.86 -2.41 0.19
C LEU A 19 4.03 -3.36 0.40
N PHE A 20 5.13 -3.20 -0.33
CA PHE A 20 6.30 -4.07 -0.22
C PHE A 20 6.96 -3.96 1.16
N SER A 21 7.23 -2.74 1.64
CA SER A 21 7.82 -2.50 2.96
C SER A 21 6.93 -3.02 4.09
N TRP A 22 5.62 -2.77 4.02
CA TRP A 22 4.69 -3.21 5.06
C TRP A 22 4.37 -4.69 4.99
N THR A 23 4.41 -5.33 3.82
CA THR A 23 4.31 -6.80 3.71
C THR A 23 5.52 -7.49 4.33
N THR A 24 6.73 -6.97 4.07
CA THR A 24 7.96 -7.49 4.68
C THR A 24 7.93 -7.32 6.20
N ARG A 25 7.46 -6.16 6.68
CA ARG A 25 7.24 -5.88 8.10
C ARG A 25 6.18 -6.81 8.71
N ALA A 26 5.08 -7.08 7.99
CA ALA A 26 4.04 -8.00 8.43
C ALA A 26 4.55 -9.44 8.57
N TYR A 27 5.38 -9.88 7.62
CA TYR A 27 6.01 -11.20 7.67
C TYR A 27 6.99 -11.30 8.85
N THR A 28 7.84 -10.29 9.06
CA THR A 28 8.77 -10.27 10.20
C THR A 28 8.06 -10.22 11.54
N TRP A 29 6.97 -9.44 11.66
CA TRP A 29 6.09 -9.42 12.83
C TRP A 29 5.47 -10.81 13.08
N TYR A 30 4.91 -11.45 12.05
CA TYR A 30 4.29 -12.77 12.17
C TYR A 30 5.31 -13.83 12.60
N ALA A 31 6.53 -13.77 12.08
CA ALA A 31 7.59 -14.73 12.36
C ALA A 31 8.32 -14.50 13.69
N ASN A 32 8.45 -13.25 14.17
CA ASN A 32 9.25 -12.91 15.36
C ASN A 32 8.40 -12.43 16.54
N ASP A 33 7.51 -11.46 16.34
CA ASP A 33 6.76 -10.82 17.44
C ASP A 33 5.67 -11.73 18.02
N LEU A 34 5.12 -12.64 17.21
CA LEU A 34 4.15 -13.62 17.68
C LEU A 34 4.77 -14.62 18.68
N GLN A 35 6.08 -14.91 18.55
CA GLN A 35 6.79 -15.82 19.45
C GLN A 35 7.36 -15.14 20.69
N SER A 36 7.74 -13.86 20.61
CA SER A 36 8.39 -13.15 21.71
C SER A 36 7.39 -12.51 22.68
N ASP A 37 6.41 -11.74 22.18
CA ASP A 37 5.47 -10.99 23.02
C ASP A 37 4.09 -10.85 22.33
N PRO A 38 3.18 -11.83 22.52
CA PRO A 38 1.91 -11.89 21.78
C PRO A 38 0.97 -10.70 22.05
N TYR A 39 1.08 -10.04 23.21
CA TYR A 39 0.27 -8.87 23.55
C TYR A 39 0.71 -7.61 22.78
N LEU A 40 2.02 -7.36 22.68
CA LEU A 40 2.53 -6.29 21.82
C LEU A 40 2.24 -6.60 20.36
N ALA A 41 2.31 -7.87 19.97
CA ALA A 41 2.03 -8.29 18.62
C ALA A 41 0.60 -7.88 18.21
N LEU A 42 -0.41 -8.22 19.01
CA LEU A 42 -1.82 -7.86 18.78
C LEU A 42 -2.04 -6.36 18.58
N LEU A 43 -1.26 -5.52 19.26
CA LEU A 43 -1.37 -4.07 19.17
C LEU A 43 -0.74 -3.50 17.88
N HIS A 44 0.27 -4.17 17.31
CA HIS A 44 0.93 -3.79 16.06
C HIS A 44 0.18 -4.27 14.81
N PHE A 45 -0.64 -5.31 14.95
CA PHE A 45 -1.47 -5.85 13.86
C PHE A 45 -2.39 -4.80 13.18
N PRO A 46 -3.17 -3.96 13.90
CA PRO A 46 -4.01 -2.94 13.26
C PRO A 46 -3.19 -1.87 12.54
N ILE A 47 -2.00 -1.52 13.03
CA ILE A 47 -1.11 -0.56 12.37
C ILE A 47 -0.69 -1.11 11.00
N ILE A 48 -0.25 -2.36 10.95
CA ILE A 48 0.13 -3.05 9.70
C ILE A 48 -1.06 -3.07 8.73
N GLY A 49 -2.26 -3.40 9.23
CA GLY A 49 -3.49 -3.42 8.43
C GLY A 49 -3.84 -2.06 7.81
N VAL A 50 -3.73 -0.97 8.58
CA VAL A 50 -4.01 0.40 8.09
C VAL A 50 -3.05 0.78 6.97
N PHE A 51 -1.75 0.53 7.13
CA PHE A 51 -0.78 0.87 6.09
C PHE A 51 -0.91 0.01 4.83
N LEU A 52 -1.26 -1.27 4.97
CA LEU A 52 -1.59 -2.11 3.82
C LEU A 52 -2.83 -1.60 3.08
N LEU A 53 -3.88 -1.19 3.81
CA LEU A 53 -5.08 -0.58 3.22
C LEU A 53 -4.75 0.72 2.47
N ILE A 54 -3.93 1.59 3.05
CA ILE A 54 -3.50 2.84 2.42
C ILE A 54 -2.67 2.55 1.16
N GLY A 55 -1.71 1.62 1.24
CA GLY A 55 -0.89 1.23 0.10
C GLY A 55 -1.73 0.63 -1.04
N ALA A 56 -2.69 -0.25 -0.71
CA ALA A 56 -3.63 -0.83 -1.68
C ALA A 56 -4.53 0.25 -2.30
N TYR A 57 -5.01 1.21 -1.51
CA TYR A 57 -5.80 2.33 -2.00
C TYR A 57 -4.99 3.23 -2.95
N LEU A 58 -3.75 3.58 -2.60
CA LEU A 58 -2.87 4.35 -3.49
C LEU A 58 -2.61 3.62 -4.81
N ALA A 59 -2.34 2.31 -4.74
CA ALA A 59 -2.16 1.48 -5.94
C ALA A 59 -3.44 1.46 -6.79
N TYR A 60 -4.61 1.27 -6.18
CA TYR A 60 -5.91 1.31 -6.87
C TYR A 60 -6.17 2.66 -7.55
N VAL A 61 -5.92 3.77 -6.86
CA VAL A 61 -6.08 5.12 -7.42
C VAL A 61 -5.09 5.35 -8.58
N GLY A 62 -3.84 4.89 -8.46
CA GLY A 62 -2.86 4.95 -9.55
C GLY A 62 -3.31 4.15 -10.78
N VAL A 63 -3.84 2.93 -10.59
CA VAL A 63 -4.38 2.10 -11.69
C VAL A 63 -5.60 2.77 -12.34
N LYS A 64 -6.51 3.31 -11.52
CA LYS A 64 -7.72 4.01 -12.00
C LYS A 64 -7.36 5.29 -12.76
N GLY A 65 -6.36 6.06 -12.29
CA GLY A 65 -5.81 7.23 -12.98
C GLY A 65 -5.19 6.89 -14.34
N ARG A 66 -4.44 5.78 -14.43
CA ARG A 66 -3.95 5.22 -15.71
C ARG A 66 -5.10 4.89 -16.68
N ARG A 67 -6.16 4.22 -16.20
CA ARG A 67 -7.33 3.87 -17.04
C ARG A 67 -8.10 5.09 -17.52
N ALA A 68 -8.28 6.11 -16.67
CA ALA A 68 -8.97 7.35 -17.04
C ALA A 68 -8.22 8.14 -18.13
N THR A 69 -6.88 8.14 -18.05
CA THR A 69 -6.02 8.77 -19.07
C THR A 69 -6.13 8.07 -20.43
N HIS A 70 -6.42 6.77 -20.43
CA HIS A 70 -6.59 5.97 -21.66
C HIS A 70 -7.95 6.22 -22.35
N ARG A 71 -8.95 6.78 -21.65
CA ARG A 71 -10.28 7.10 -22.20
C ARG A 71 -10.40 8.51 -22.77
N GLN A 72 -9.52 9.44 -22.43
CA GLN A 72 -9.52 10.81 -22.98
C GLN A 72 -8.67 10.98 -24.25
N GLY A 73 -8.08 9.89 -24.76
CA GLY A 73 -7.26 9.89 -25.97
C GLY A 73 -7.89 9.16 -27.17
N SER A 74 -9.21 8.91 -27.14
CA SER A 74 -10.03 8.45 -28.27
C SER A 74 -10.99 9.56 -28.66
#